data_AF-A0A1V5TB39-F1
#
_entry.id   AF-A0A1V5TB39-F1
#
_cell.length_a   1.000
_cell.length_b   1.000
_cell.length_c   1.000
_cell.angle_alpha   90.00
_cell.angle_beta   90.00
_cell.angle_gamma   90.00
#
_symmetry.space_group_name_H-M   'P 1'
#
loop_
_entity.id
_entity.type
_entity.pdbx_description
1 polymer ?
#
loop_
_entity_poly.entity_id
_entity_poly.type
_entity_poly.pdbx_seq_one_letter_code
_entity_poly.pdbx_strand_id
1 'polypeptide(L)'
;MKKILAANIKALLCDINPNGAALISRNAEKQENSAGLNTGELENGGVWPAINGYLVWALAKIDGASAFEEFLKNSRAYQAEAYPDIWYGIWSGPDSVNSSYARYPGRTQNSRNPFTGRRERRFKLTVGVDWEDFPVLNLHAHTWQQYVVFKLVGLEFTADSVLFTPVIPKEKYTLTSRLVSFTKDGDTYDIRYNPLRAAELNVRFAAEDKIAETVTVNGEAVPFAQENGRLVFKIRSAENNIRIKLKAEKASVTRFPENRYDKP
;
A
#
# COMPACT_ATOMS: atom_id res chain seq x y z
N MET A 1 -15.25 13.52 4.70
CA MET A 1 -15.23 12.37 5.64
C MET A 1 -14.05 11.42 5.40
N LYS A 2 -13.94 10.72 4.26
CA LYS A 2 -12.84 9.75 4.00
C LYS A 2 -11.42 10.31 4.16
N LYS A 3 -11.14 11.50 3.64
CA LYS A 3 -9.83 12.18 3.77
C LYS A 3 -9.47 12.52 5.22
N ILE A 4 -10.45 12.96 6.02
CA ILE A 4 -10.26 13.27 7.45
C ILE A 4 -9.94 11.99 8.22
N LEU A 5 -10.67 10.91 7.95
CA LEU A 5 -10.38 9.61 8.55
C LEU A 5 -8.98 9.10 8.19
N ALA A 6 -8.61 9.15 6.91
CA ALA A 6 -7.26 8.76 6.46
C ALA A 6 -6.16 9.60 7.10
N ALA A 7 -6.35 10.92 7.22
CA ALA A 7 -5.40 11.81 7.89
C ALA A 7 -5.23 11.47 9.37
N ASN A 8 -6.34 11.19 10.08
CA ASN A 8 -6.28 10.77 11.49
C ASN A 8 -5.63 9.39 11.65
N ILE A 9 -5.93 8.42 10.78
CA ILE A 9 -5.27 7.11 10.78
C ILE A 9 -3.77 7.29 10.58
N LYS A 10 -3.37 8.11 9.59
CA LYS A 10 -1.95 8.39 9.34
C LYS A 10 -1.28 8.97 10.58
N ALA A 11 -1.83 10.05 11.12
CA ALA A 11 -1.25 10.77 12.25
C ALA A 11 -1.21 9.94 13.54
N LEU A 12 -2.26 9.16 13.82
CA LEU A 12 -2.42 8.47 15.11
C LEU A 12 -1.90 7.04 15.11
N LEU A 13 -1.78 6.38 13.94
CA LEU A 13 -1.43 4.96 13.83
C LEU A 13 -0.17 4.73 12.99
N CYS A 14 -0.04 5.38 11.82
CA CYS A 14 1.07 5.17 10.88
C CYS A 14 2.33 5.95 11.27
N ASP A 15 2.20 7.23 11.58
CA ASP A 15 3.35 8.14 11.73
C ASP A 15 4.08 7.98 13.05
N ILE A 16 3.40 7.40 14.03
CA ILE A 16 3.97 7.11 15.34
C ILE A 16 4.87 5.86 15.34
N ASN A 17 4.83 5.04 14.29
CA ASN A 17 5.58 3.78 14.22
C ASN A 17 6.53 3.74 13.02
N PRO A 18 7.77 3.25 13.21
CA PRO A 18 8.73 3.12 12.12
C PRO A 18 8.49 1.87 11.26
N ASN A 19 7.79 0.86 11.75
CA ASN A 19 7.66 -0.48 11.16
C ASN A 19 6.21 -0.89 10.82
N GLY A 20 5.36 0.10 10.56
CA GLY A 20 3.96 -0.08 10.15
C GLY A 20 2.97 0.40 11.20
N ALA A 21 1.72 0.60 10.81
CA ALA A 21 0.70 1.17 11.66
C ALA A 21 0.39 0.29 12.88
N ALA A 22 0.12 0.94 14.01
CA ALA A 22 -0.46 0.28 15.18
C ALA A 22 -1.95 -0.02 14.94
N LEU A 23 -2.45 -1.09 15.54
CA LEU A 23 -3.87 -1.43 15.48
C LEU A 23 -4.76 -0.37 16.16
N ILE A 24 -4.24 0.26 17.22
CA ILE A 24 -4.95 1.21 18.08
C ILE A 24 -4.00 2.37 18.40
N SER A 25 -4.55 3.57 18.60
CA SER A 25 -3.75 4.75 18.97
C SER A 25 -3.26 4.63 20.41
N ARG A 26 -2.10 5.25 20.70
CA ARG A 26 -1.42 5.18 22.01
C ARG A 26 -2.31 5.55 23.20
N ASN A 27 -3.22 6.50 23.00
CA ASN A 27 -4.05 7.09 24.05
C ASN A 27 -5.50 6.57 24.02
N ALA A 28 -5.80 5.55 23.21
CA ALA A 28 -7.13 4.96 23.21
C ALA A 28 -7.42 4.24 24.53
N GLU A 29 -8.70 4.21 24.90
CA GLU A 29 -9.16 3.37 26.00
C GLU A 29 -8.90 1.89 25.69
N LYS A 30 -8.44 1.15 26.69
CA LYS A 30 -8.22 -0.30 26.56
C LYS A 30 -9.54 -0.99 26.28
N GLN A 31 -9.58 -1.73 25.17
CA GLN A 31 -10.72 -2.56 24.80
C GLN A 31 -10.82 -3.79 25.74
N GLU A 32 -12.03 -4.33 25.92
CA GLU A 32 -12.25 -5.52 26.78
C GLU A 32 -11.41 -6.72 26.34
N ASN A 33 -11.26 -6.93 25.02
CA ASN A 33 -10.45 -8.00 24.44
C ASN A 33 -8.94 -7.81 24.66
N SER A 34 -8.51 -6.64 25.14
CA SER A 34 -7.12 -6.31 25.47
C SER A 34 -6.81 -6.48 26.97
N ALA A 35 -7.71 -7.10 27.73
CA ALA A 35 -7.54 -7.32 29.16
C ALA A 35 -6.26 -8.10 29.47
N GLY A 36 -5.34 -7.46 30.20
CA GLY A 36 -4.05 -8.04 30.59
C GLY A 36 -2.89 -7.77 29.62
N LEU A 37 -3.16 -7.15 28.47
CA LEU A 37 -2.11 -6.72 27.53
C LEU A 37 -1.55 -5.35 27.92
N ASN A 38 -0.25 -5.13 27.69
CA ASN A 38 0.32 -3.79 27.85
C ASN A 38 0.01 -2.93 26.62
N THR A 39 0.14 -1.62 26.77
CA THR A 39 -0.06 -0.67 25.67
C THR A 39 1.00 -0.90 24.60
N GLY A 40 0.58 -1.00 23.33
CA GLY A 40 1.45 -1.20 22.17
C GLY A 40 1.82 -2.66 21.88
N GLU A 41 1.18 -3.61 22.55
CA GLU A 41 1.41 -5.05 22.38
C GLU A 41 0.16 -5.73 21.81
N LEU A 42 0.35 -6.66 20.87
CA LEU A 42 -0.71 -7.49 20.27
C LEU A 42 -1.97 -6.70 19.89
N GLU A 43 -3.16 -7.12 20.33
CA GLU A 43 -4.43 -6.46 20.03
C GLU A 43 -4.56 -5.10 20.72
N ASN A 44 -3.74 -4.81 21.72
CA ASN A 44 -3.73 -3.53 22.44
C ASN A 44 -2.78 -2.50 21.82
N GLY A 45 -2.80 -2.43 20.49
CA GLY A 45 -2.05 -1.46 19.71
C GLY A 45 -0.70 -1.96 19.19
N GLY A 46 -0.46 -3.26 19.10
CA GLY A 46 0.67 -3.80 18.33
C GLY A 46 0.52 -3.55 16.82
N VAL A 47 1.58 -3.85 16.08
CA VAL A 47 1.64 -3.78 14.61
C VAL A 47 1.32 -5.15 14.04
N TRP A 48 0.34 -5.20 13.13
CA TRP A 48 -0.15 -6.44 12.53
C TRP A 48 -0.10 -6.36 11.01
N PRO A 49 0.86 -7.05 10.35
CA PRO A 49 0.94 -7.07 8.89
C PRO A 49 -0.35 -7.51 8.20
N ALA A 50 -1.12 -8.41 8.85
CA ALA A 50 -2.42 -8.85 8.36
C ALA A 50 -3.44 -7.71 8.18
N ILE A 51 -3.41 -6.73 9.09
CA ILE A 51 -4.32 -5.58 9.07
C ILE A 51 -3.72 -4.45 8.23
N ASN A 52 -2.41 -4.24 8.34
CA ASN A 52 -1.72 -3.19 7.59
C ASN A 52 -1.78 -3.41 6.09
N GLY A 53 -1.81 -4.66 5.62
CA GLY A 53 -2.04 -4.95 4.20
C GLY A 53 -3.37 -4.39 3.67
N TYR A 54 -4.46 -4.55 4.43
CA TYR A 54 -5.74 -3.93 4.09
C TYR A 54 -5.69 -2.40 4.22
N LEU A 55 -4.98 -1.87 5.22
CA LEU A 55 -4.81 -0.44 5.38
C LEU A 55 -4.11 0.18 4.16
N VAL A 56 -2.99 -0.40 3.69
CA VAL A 56 -2.29 0.04 2.48
C VAL A 56 -3.24 0.03 1.28
N TRP A 57 -4.03 -1.03 1.10
CA TRP A 57 -5.01 -1.08 0.01
C TRP A 57 -6.08 0.01 0.13
N ALA A 58 -6.59 0.28 1.33
CA ALA A 58 -7.55 1.34 1.56
C ALA A 58 -6.96 2.74 1.31
N LEU A 59 -5.75 2.99 1.81
CA LEU A 59 -5.00 4.23 1.58
C LEU A 59 -4.72 4.45 0.09
N ALA A 60 -4.39 3.39 -0.66
CA ALA A 60 -4.13 3.49 -2.10
C ALA A 60 -5.34 4.04 -2.89
N LYS A 61 -6.55 3.94 -2.34
CA LYS A 61 -7.78 4.51 -2.94
C LYS A 61 -8.05 5.97 -2.54
N ILE A 62 -7.25 6.55 -1.66
CA ILE A 62 -7.48 7.88 -1.06
C ILE A 62 -6.25 8.78 -1.21
N ASP A 63 -5.08 8.29 -0.78
CA ASP A 63 -3.79 8.99 -0.77
C ASP A 63 -2.66 7.99 -1.06
N GLY A 64 -2.17 8.02 -2.31
CA GLY A 64 -1.10 7.17 -2.79
C GLY A 64 0.23 7.35 -2.07
N ALA A 65 0.53 8.56 -1.62
CA ALA A 65 1.78 8.85 -0.93
C ALA A 65 1.80 8.17 0.44
N SER A 66 0.73 8.34 1.22
CA SER A 66 0.55 7.65 2.50
C SER A 66 0.51 6.12 2.33
N ALA A 67 -0.15 5.63 1.27
CA ALA A 67 -0.20 4.19 0.99
C ALA A 67 1.19 3.59 0.71
N PHE A 68 1.99 4.29 -0.10
CA PHE A 68 3.34 3.85 -0.43
C PHE A 68 4.29 3.93 0.76
N GLU A 69 4.18 5.00 1.58
CA GLU A 69 4.93 5.12 2.82
C GLU A 69 4.61 3.96 3.78
N GLU A 70 3.33 3.66 3.99
CA GLU A 70 2.89 2.58 4.86
C GLU A 70 3.30 1.20 4.32
N PHE A 71 3.25 1.00 3.00
CA PHE A 71 3.77 -0.20 2.35
C PHE A 71 5.25 -0.45 2.65
N LEU A 72 6.07 0.61 2.59
CA LEU A 72 7.50 0.53 2.90
C LEU A 72 7.74 0.24 4.38
N LYS A 73 7.00 0.91 5.28
CA LYS A 73 7.10 0.68 6.73
C LYS A 73 6.80 -0.76 7.13
N ASN A 74 5.90 -1.44 6.42
CA ASN A 74 5.61 -2.86 6.63
C ASN A 74 6.63 -3.82 5.97
N SER A 75 7.71 -3.29 5.40
CA SER A 75 8.79 -4.11 4.83
C SER A 75 9.77 -4.62 5.86
N ARG A 76 10.33 -5.78 5.54
CA ARG A 76 11.45 -6.37 6.28
C ARG A 76 12.68 -5.46 6.30
N ALA A 77 12.87 -4.66 5.25
CA ALA A 77 13.94 -3.66 5.18
C ALA A 77 13.75 -2.57 6.24
N TYR A 78 12.55 -2.00 6.35
CA TYR A 78 12.25 -0.98 7.36
C TYR A 78 12.32 -1.54 8.79
N GLN A 79 11.89 -2.78 9.00
CA GLN A 79 12.10 -3.45 10.30
C GLN A 79 13.59 -3.56 10.64
N ALA A 80 14.44 -3.95 9.68
CA ALA A 80 15.88 -4.06 9.88
C ALA A 80 16.56 -2.71 10.15
N GLU A 81 16.09 -1.63 9.49
CA GLU A 81 16.59 -0.27 9.73
C GLU A 81 16.14 0.27 11.09
N ALA A 82 14.88 0.06 11.47
CA ALA A 82 14.31 0.55 12.72
C ALA A 82 14.80 -0.22 13.96
N TYR A 83 15.01 -1.53 13.81
CA TYR A 83 15.34 -2.45 14.89
C TYR A 83 16.44 -3.45 14.49
N PRO A 84 17.68 -2.99 14.22
CA PRO A 84 18.75 -3.83 13.68
C PRO A 84 19.19 -4.97 14.60
N ASP A 85 19.00 -4.82 15.91
CA ASP A 85 19.36 -5.84 16.91
C ASP A 85 18.28 -6.93 17.10
N ILE A 86 17.21 -6.90 16.29
CA ILE A 86 16.11 -7.87 16.34
C ILE A 86 16.14 -8.70 15.06
N TRP A 87 16.48 -9.98 15.18
CA TRP A 87 16.63 -10.86 14.01
C TRP A 87 15.28 -11.22 13.34
N TYR A 88 14.23 -11.40 14.13
CA TYR A 88 12.89 -11.68 13.60
C TYR A 88 12.26 -10.40 13.08
N GLY A 89 11.38 -10.56 12.10
CA GLY A 89 10.88 -9.46 11.31
C GLY A 89 11.84 -9.01 10.20
N ILE A 90 13.01 -9.65 10.04
CA ILE A 90 13.93 -9.44 8.91
C ILE A 90 13.86 -10.63 7.94
N TRP A 91 14.12 -11.86 8.41
CA TRP A 91 14.11 -13.07 7.56
C TRP A 91 12.80 -13.84 7.62
N SER A 92 12.26 -13.97 8.82
CA SER A 92 10.92 -14.45 9.11
C SER A 92 10.43 -13.69 10.34
N GLY A 93 9.14 -13.69 10.63
CA GLY A 93 8.64 -12.96 11.77
C GLY A 93 7.28 -13.41 12.28
N PRO A 94 6.97 -12.99 13.50
CA PRO A 94 5.71 -13.30 14.19
C PRO A 94 4.51 -12.67 13.46
N ASP A 95 3.30 -13.06 13.89
CA ASP A 95 2.06 -12.44 13.38
C ASP A 95 1.92 -10.98 13.80
N SER A 96 2.56 -10.59 14.90
CA SER A 96 2.57 -9.22 15.41
C SER A 96 3.91 -8.84 16.01
N VAL A 97 4.28 -7.57 15.86
CA VAL A 97 5.37 -6.93 16.58
C VAL A 97 4.84 -5.77 17.40
N ASN A 98 5.53 -5.46 18.49
CA ASN A 98 5.18 -4.38 19.39
C ASN A 98 5.43 -3.03 18.73
N SER A 99 4.51 -2.10 18.95
CA SER A 99 4.64 -0.71 18.47
C SER A 99 5.76 0.05 19.18
N SER A 100 6.15 1.19 18.58
CA SER A 100 7.20 2.09 19.04
C SER A 100 7.04 2.57 20.49
N TYR A 101 5.80 2.62 20.97
CA TYR A 101 5.43 3.09 22.29
C TYR A 101 5.20 1.97 23.31
N ALA A 102 5.43 0.70 22.93
CA ALA A 102 5.41 -0.42 23.85
C ALA A 102 6.64 -0.42 24.77
N ARG A 103 6.61 -1.25 25.82
CA ARG A 103 7.77 -1.45 26.70
C ARG A 103 8.98 -2.04 25.97
N TYR A 104 8.71 -2.87 24.97
CA TYR A 104 9.71 -3.56 24.14
C TYR A 104 9.42 -3.34 22.65
N PRO A 105 9.70 -2.15 22.10
CA PRO A 105 9.41 -1.82 20.71
C PRO A 105 10.07 -2.77 19.70
N GLY A 106 9.37 -3.07 18.61
CA GLY A 106 9.87 -3.94 17.53
C GLY A 106 9.99 -5.42 17.88
N ARG A 107 9.92 -5.78 19.17
CA ARG A 107 9.92 -7.16 19.66
C ARG A 107 8.54 -7.79 19.52
N THR A 108 8.41 -9.04 19.93
CA THR A 108 7.12 -9.76 19.92
C THR A 108 6.84 -10.40 21.27
N GLN A 109 5.77 -11.20 21.34
CA GLN A 109 5.34 -11.87 22.55
C GLN A 109 6.24 -13.06 22.88
N ASN A 110 6.93 -12.98 24.02
CA ASN A 110 7.74 -14.07 24.55
C ASN A 110 7.42 -14.29 26.04
N SER A 111 7.61 -15.52 26.50
CA SER A 111 7.48 -15.92 27.90
C SER A 111 8.63 -15.41 28.76
N ARG A 112 9.75 -15.01 28.15
CA ARG A 112 10.95 -14.51 28.81
C ARG A 112 11.22 -13.06 28.49
N ASN A 113 11.75 -12.35 29.49
CA ASN A 113 12.25 -11.01 29.34
C ASN A 113 13.48 -11.00 28.41
N PRO A 114 13.50 -10.19 27.34
CA PRO A 114 14.54 -10.25 26.31
C PRO A 114 15.93 -9.80 26.78
N PHE A 115 16.03 -9.13 27.93
CA PHE A 115 17.31 -8.62 28.47
C PHE A 115 17.83 -9.46 29.64
N THR A 116 16.95 -10.08 30.41
CA THR A 116 17.32 -10.83 31.62
C THR A 116 17.12 -12.33 31.49
N GLY A 117 16.44 -12.79 30.44
CA GLY A 117 16.07 -14.20 30.23
C GLY A 117 15.08 -14.76 31.25
N ARG A 118 14.63 -13.94 32.23
CA ARG A 118 13.72 -14.39 33.29
C ARG A 118 12.29 -14.47 32.77
N ARG A 119 11.55 -15.48 33.21
CA ARG A 119 10.14 -15.66 32.85
C ARG A 119 9.30 -14.49 33.38
N GLU A 120 8.56 -13.83 32.50
CA GLU A 120 7.62 -12.79 32.91
C GLU A 120 6.29 -13.43 33.33
N ARG A 121 5.87 -13.19 34.58
CA ARG A 121 4.66 -13.80 35.19
C ARG A 121 3.34 -13.44 34.50
N ARG A 122 3.33 -12.51 33.55
CA ARG A 122 2.11 -11.89 33.00
C ARG A 122 1.62 -12.49 31.69
N PHE A 123 2.43 -13.28 30.99
CA PHE A 123 2.04 -13.79 29.67
C PHE A 123 1.22 -15.08 29.78
N LYS A 124 -0.09 -14.96 29.60
CA LYS A 124 -1.04 -16.08 29.67
C LYS A 124 -1.33 -16.73 28.31
N LEU A 125 -1.15 -16.02 27.19
CA LEU A 125 -1.55 -16.52 25.86
C LEU A 125 -0.60 -17.58 25.27
N THR A 126 0.67 -17.59 25.67
CA THR A 126 1.74 -18.33 24.99
C THR A 126 2.53 -19.25 25.91
N VAL A 127 1.88 -19.85 26.91
CA VAL A 127 2.57 -20.76 27.84
C VAL A 127 3.20 -21.92 27.07
N GLY A 128 4.51 -21.84 26.82
CA GLY A 128 5.33 -22.88 26.19
C GLY A 128 5.73 -22.64 24.73
N VAL A 129 5.36 -21.52 24.10
CA VAL A 129 5.78 -21.19 22.72
C VAL A 129 6.13 -19.71 22.64
N ASP A 130 7.41 -19.38 22.54
CA ASP A 130 7.82 -17.98 22.31
C ASP A 130 7.62 -17.67 20.83
N TRP A 131 7.11 -16.46 20.50
CA TRP A 131 6.83 -16.12 19.10
C TRP A 131 8.10 -15.81 18.29
N GLU A 132 9.25 -15.87 18.95
CA GLU A 132 10.57 -15.93 18.33
C GLU A 132 11.09 -17.37 18.11
N ASP A 133 10.42 -18.42 18.60
CA ASP A 133 10.90 -19.80 18.41
C ASP A 133 10.85 -20.21 16.92
N PHE A 134 12.00 -20.56 16.36
CA PHE A 134 12.13 -21.00 14.97
C PHE A 134 11.58 -22.43 14.78
N PRO A 135 10.87 -22.75 13.67
CA PRO A 135 10.60 -21.89 12.52
C PRO A 135 9.35 -21.03 12.71
N VAL A 136 9.54 -19.72 12.81
CA VAL A 136 8.43 -18.78 12.69
C VAL A 136 8.03 -18.76 11.21
N LEU A 137 6.76 -19.05 10.89
CA LEU A 137 6.22 -19.03 9.51
C LEU A 137 4.86 -18.33 9.51
N ASN A 138 4.77 -17.14 10.08
CA ASN A 138 3.58 -16.33 9.82
C ASN A 138 3.65 -15.76 8.40
N LEU A 139 2.78 -16.26 7.53
CA LEU A 139 2.79 -15.90 6.12
C LEU A 139 2.35 -14.46 5.87
N HIS A 140 1.59 -13.80 6.75
CA HIS A 140 1.01 -12.48 6.49
C HIS A 140 2.08 -11.45 6.13
N ALA A 141 3.14 -11.37 6.92
CA ALA A 141 4.21 -10.41 6.68
C ALA A 141 4.98 -10.67 5.37
N HIS A 142 4.95 -11.90 4.83
CA HIS A 142 5.57 -12.24 3.55
C HIS A 142 4.61 -12.04 2.37
N THR A 143 3.34 -12.42 2.53
CA THR A 143 2.35 -12.44 1.45
C THR A 143 1.70 -11.08 1.23
N TRP A 144 1.47 -10.29 2.29
CA TRP A 144 0.81 -9.00 2.14
C TRP A 144 1.61 -8.04 1.28
N GLN A 145 2.93 -7.97 1.43
CA GLN A 145 3.76 -7.12 0.58
C GLN A 145 3.63 -7.48 -0.91
N GLN A 146 3.63 -8.78 -1.22
CA GLN A 146 3.47 -9.27 -2.59
C GLN A 146 2.08 -8.99 -3.15
N TYR A 147 1.05 -9.00 -2.30
CA TYR A 147 -0.32 -8.72 -2.71
C TYR A 147 -0.58 -7.21 -2.91
N VAL A 148 -0.21 -6.37 -1.93
CA VAL A 148 -0.58 -4.95 -1.94
C VAL A 148 0.22 -4.12 -2.93
N VAL A 149 1.40 -4.57 -3.37
CA VAL A 149 2.16 -3.85 -4.40
C VAL A 149 1.34 -3.73 -5.70
N PHE A 150 0.50 -4.72 -6.02
CA PHE A 150 -0.43 -4.64 -7.16
C PHE A 150 -1.58 -3.65 -6.91
N LYS A 151 -1.97 -3.45 -5.65
CA LYS A 151 -2.97 -2.45 -5.28
C LYS A 151 -2.42 -1.03 -5.38
N LEU A 152 -1.11 -0.84 -5.23
CA LEU A 152 -0.45 0.46 -5.45
C LEU A 152 -0.31 0.84 -6.93
N VAL A 153 -0.29 -0.12 -7.86
CA VAL A 153 -0.49 0.17 -9.30
C VAL A 153 -1.98 0.21 -9.68
N GLY A 154 -2.87 0.05 -8.69
CA GLY A 154 -4.33 0.08 -8.86
C GLY A 154 -4.89 -1.06 -9.69
N LEU A 155 -4.19 -2.21 -9.75
CA LEU A 155 -4.64 -3.37 -10.50
C LEU A 155 -5.91 -3.96 -9.87
N GLU A 156 -7.01 -3.86 -10.59
CA GLU A 156 -8.29 -4.47 -10.24
C GLU A 156 -8.89 -5.14 -11.48
N PHE A 157 -9.68 -6.20 -11.28
CA PHE A 157 -10.35 -6.94 -12.34
C PHE A 157 -11.87 -6.86 -12.14
N THR A 158 -12.61 -6.65 -13.22
CA THR A 158 -14.07 -6.85 -13.28
C THR A 158 -14.39 -7.93 -14.30
N ALA A 159 -15.67 -8.25 -14.47
CA ALA A 159 -16.10 -9.26 -15.45
C ALA A 159 -15.66 -8.93 -16.89
N ASP A 160 -15.52 -7.65 -17.22
CA ASP A 160 -15.29 -7.13 -18.57
C ASP A 160 -14.09 -6.19 -18.66
N SER A 161 -13.37 -5.94 -17.57
CA SER A 161 -12.32 -4.92 -17.53
C SER A 161 -11.12 -5.29 -16.69
N VAL A 162 -9.97 -4.77 -17.10
CA VAL A 162 -8.78 -4.63 -16.27
C VAL A 162 -8.55 -3.16 -15.99
N LEU A 163 -8.35 -2.82 -14.71
CA LEU A 163 -8.20 -1.45 -14.26
C LEU A 163 -6.77 -1.22 -13.77
N PHE A 164 -6.24 -0.04 -14.09
CA PHE A 164 -4.98 0.47 -13.58
C PHE A 164 -5.21 1.86 -13.00
N THR A 165 -4.74 2.09 -11.79
CA THR A 165 -4.79 3.39 -11.11
C THR A 165 -3.48 3.53 -10.33
N PRO A 166 -2.38 3.83 -11.04
CA PRO A 166 -1.07 3.91 -10.41
C PRO A 166 -1.04 5.05 -9.40
N VAL A 167 -0.69 4.74 -8.14
CA VAL A 167 -0.65 5.73 -7.04
C VAL A 167 0.71 5.82 -6.35
N ILE A 168 1.71 5.09 -6.85
CA ILE A 168 3.09 5.15 -6.33
C ILE A 168 3.67 6.54 -6.65
N PRO A 169 4.11 7.33 -5.64
CA PRO A 169 4.62 8.69 -5.80
C PRO A 169 6.09 8.69 -6.25
N LYS A 170 6.39 7.94 -7.31
CA LYS A 170 7.71 7.88 -7.93
C LYS A 170 7.58 8.17 -9.42
N GLU A 171 8.57 8.88 -9.96
CA GLU A 171 8.65 9.16 -11.40
C GLU A 171 8.94 7.91 -12.20
N LYS A 172 9.77 7.00 -11.64
CA LYS A 172 10.19 5.78 -12.31
C LYS A 172 10.07 4.58 -11.38
N TYR A 173 9.43 3.53 -11.87
CA TYR A 173 9.40 2.23 -11.19
C TYR A 173 8.99 1.12 -12.16
N THR A 174 9.30 -0.13 -11.79
CA THR A 174 8.86 -1.32 -12.51
C THR A 174 8.37 -2.36 -11.52
N LEU A 175 7.21 -2.95 -11.82
CA LEU A 175 6.64 -4.09 -11.13
C LEU A 175 6.48 -5.22 -12.15
N THR A 176 7.08 -6.37 -11.89
CA THR A 176 7.04 -7.51 -12.82
C THR A 176 6.46 -8.74 -12.15
N SER A 177 5.50 -9.36 -12.83
CA SER A 177 4.93 -10.66 -12.48
C SER A 177 4.61 -11.45 -13.74
N ARG A 178 4.16 -12.69 -13.56
CA ARG A 178 3.73 -13.56 -14.68
C ARG A 178 2.49 -13.03 -15.41
N LEU A 179 1.58 -12.40 -14.67
CA LEU A 179 0.28 -11.94 -15.18
C LEU A 179 0.35 -10.49 -15.69
N VAL A 180 1.03 -9.62 -14.95
CA VAL A 180 1.20 -8.19 -15.27
C VAL A 180 2.64 -7.78 -15.09
N SER A 181 3.17 -7.03 -16.05
CA SER A 181 4.35 -6.19 -15.86
C SER A 181 3.93 -4.73 -16.06
N PHE A 182 4.35 -3.83 -15.20
CA PHE A 182 3.94 -2.43 -15.19
C PHE A 182 5.17 -1.57 -14.94
N THR A 183 5.52 -0.74 -15.92
CA THR A 183 6.63 0.21 -15.85
C THR A 183 6.09 1.61 -16.01
N LYS A 184 6.46 2.50 -15.10
CA LYS A 184 6.27 3.94 -15.23
C LYS A 184 7.63 4.57 -15.49
N ASP A 185 7.70 5.43 -16.50
CA ASP A 185 8.81 6.37 -16.72
C ASP A 185 8.24 7.76 -17.05
N GLY A 186 8.16 8.61 -16.02
CA GLY A 186 7.52 9.92 -16.09
C GLY A 186 6.05 9.79 -16.49
N ASP A 187 5.72 10.33 -17.66
CA ASP A 187 4.36 10.30 -18.24
C ASP A 187 4.11 9.11 -19.18
N THR A 188 5.06 8.18 -19.28
CA THR A 188 4.94 6.97 -20.09
C THR A 188 4.72 5.75 -19.20
N TYR A 189 3.78 4.92 -19.61
CA TYR A 189 3.43 3.68 -18.95
C TYR A 189 3.53 2.52 -19.94
N ASP A 190 4.33 1.53 -19.60
CA ASP A 190 4.47 0.27 -20.33
C ASP A 190 3.87 -0.86 -19.50
N ILE A 191 2.80 -1.47 -20.03
CA ILE A 191 2.01 -2.48 -19.34
C ILE A 191 1.98 -3.73 -20.20
N ARG A 192 2.57 -4.81 -19.71
CA ARG A 192 2.37 -6.15 -20.27
C ARG A 192 1.27 -6.85 -19.50
N TYR A 193 0.24 -7.32 -20.20
CA TYR A 193 -0.83 -8.12 -19.61
C TYR A 193 -0.90 -9.49 -20.28
N ASN A 194 -0.77 -10.55 -19.49
CA ASN A 194 -0.63 -11.94 -19.94
C ASN A 194 -1.61 -12.85 -19.17
N PRO A 195 -2.91 -12.79 -19.48
CA PRO A 195 -3.92 -13.60 -18.78
C PRO A 195 -3.88 -15.07 -19.22
N LEU A 196 -4.45 -15.94 -18.38
CA LEU A 196 -4.54 -17.38 -18.68
C LEU A 196 -5.49 -17.72 -19.83
N ARG A 197 -6.44 -16.83 -20.14
CA ARG A 197 -7.43 -17.02 -21.21
C ARG A 197 -7.62 -15.72 -21.97
N ALA A 198 -7.72 -15.83 -23.29
CA ALA A 198 -8.05 -14.72 -24.16
C ALA A 198 -9.55 -14.39 -24.08
N ALA A 199 -9.85 -13.10 -23.98
CA ALA A 199 -11.17 -12.51 -23.94
C ALA A 199 -11.08 -11.07 -24.44
N GLU A 200 -12.16 -10.51 -24.96
CA GLU A 200 -12.21 -9.06 -25.18
C GLU A 200 -12.45 -8.36 -23.85
N LEU A 201 -11.62 -7.39 -23.52
CA LEU A 201 -11.69 -6.66 -22.25
C LEU A 201 -11.51 -5.17 -22.49
N ASN A 202 -12.14 -4.37 -21.64
CA ASN A 202 -11.85 -2.95 -21.52
C ASN A 202 -10.64 -2.75 -20.61
N VAL A 203 -9.64 -2.01 -21.08
CA VAL A 203 -8.61 -1.46 -20.21
C VAL A 203 -9.10 -0.11 -19.73
N ARG A 204 -9.12 0.09 -18.41
CA ARG A 204 -9.43 1.38 -17.79
C ARG A 204 -8.19 1.88 -17.05
N PHE A 205 -7.61 2.95 -17.55
CA PHE A 205 -6.39 3.53 -16.99
C PHE A 205 -6.69 4.91 -16.41
N ALA A 206 -6.39 5.14 -15.14
CA ALA A 206 -6.52 6.46 -14.54
C ALA A 206 -5.43 7.39 -15.08
N ALA A 207 -5.82 8.47 -15.75
CA ALA A 207 -4.89 9.46 -16.30
C ALA A 207 -4.70 10.67 -15.37
N GLU A 208 -5.24 10.63 -14.15
CA GLU A 208 -5.26 11.77 -13.23
C GLU A 208 -5.78 13.04 -13.94
N ASP A 209 -5.07 14.16 -13.80
CA ASP A 209 -5.36 15.45 -14.45
C ASP A 209 -4.65 15.59 -15.82
N LYS A 210 -4.24 14.47 -16.43
CA LYS A 210 -3.52 14.42 -17.70
C LYS A 210 -4.42 13.85 -18.80
N ILE A 211 -4.07 14.19 -20.04
CA ILE A 211 -4.72 13.67 -21.24
C ILE A 211 -3.78 12.69 -21.94
N ALA A 212 -4.33 11.61 -22.51
CA ALA A 212 -3.51 10.71 -23.31
C ALA A 212 -3.08 11.41 -24.60
N GLU A 213 -1.80 11.31 -24.91
CA GLU A 213 -1.24 11.66 -26.20
C GLU A 213 -1.37 10.48 -27.16
N THR A 214 -0.96 9.29 -26.72
CA THR A 214 -1.05 8.06 -27.50
C THR A 214 -1.36 6.85 -26.62
N VAL A 215 -2.09 5.90 -27.19
CA VAL A 215 -2.26 4.56 -26.65
C VAL A 215 -1.92 3.58 -27.76
N THR A 216 -0.97 2.69 -27.52
CA THR A 216 -0.64 1.61 -28.45
C THR A 216 -0.81 0.25 -27.79
N VAL A 217 -1.22 -0.72 -28.59
CA VAL A 217 -1.35 -2.13 -28.20
C VAL A 217 -0.54 -2.94 -29.22
N ASN A 218 0.46 -3.67 -28.73
CA ASN A 218 1.42 -4.42 -29.56
C ASN A 218 2.13 -3.55 -30.61
N GLY A 219 2.37 -2.28 -30.28
CA GLY A 219 3.01 -1.31 -31.17
C GLY A 219 2.07 -0.56 -32.11
N GLU A 220 0.81 -0.95 -32.21
CA GLU A 220 -0.19 -0.31 -33.08
C GLU A 220 -1.04 0.69 -32.29
N ALA A 221 -1.29 1.87 -32.86
CA ALA A 221 -2.15 2.87 -32.23
C ALA A 221 -3.62 2.38 -32.21
N VAL A 222 -4.28 2.50 -31.06
CA VAL A 222 -5.67 2.09 -30.88
C VAL A 222 -6.57 3.28 -30.55
N PRO A 223 -7.86 3.24 -30.95
CA PRO A 223 -8.83 4.23 -30.49
C PRO A 223 -9.06 4.07 -28.99
N PHE A 224 -9.20 5.20 -28.30
CA PHE A 224 -9.52 5.28 -26.88
C PHE A 224 -10.50 6.42 -26.62
N ALA A 225 -11.28 6.28 -25.55
CA ALA A 225 -12.13 7.34 -25.01
C ALA A 225 -11.52 7.85 -23.70
N GLN A 226 -11.82 9.11 -23.34
CA GLN A 226 -11.50 9.66 -22.02
C GLN A 226 -12.81 9.98 -21.29
N GLU A 227 -13.09 9.24 -20.23
CA GLU A 227 -14.35 9.29 -19.49
C GLU A 227 -14.04 9.41 -18.00
N ASN A 228 -14.55 10.47 -17.34
CA ASN A 228 -14.42 10.66 -15.89
C ASN A 228 -12.96 10.55 -15.39
N GLY A 229 -12.00 11.16 -16.10
CA GLY A 229 -10.57 11.11 -15.74
C GLY A 229 -9.87 9.78 -16.03
N ARG A 230 -10.50 8.91 -16.83
CA ARG A 230 -9.95 7.60 -17.21
C ARG A 230 -9.89 7.42 -18.70
N LEU A 231 -8.83 6.78 -19.17
CA LEU A 231 -8.74 6.25 -20.52
C LEU A 231 -9.45 4.91 -20.57
N VAL A 232 -10.25 4.71 -21.61
CA VAL A 232 -10.96 3.46 -21.87
C VAL A 232 -10.68 3.02 -23.30
N PHE A 233 -10.16 1.81 -23.46
CA PHE A 233 -9.90 1.21 -24.76
C PHE A 233 -10.04 -0.31 -24.67
N LYS A 234 -10.25 -0.96 -25.82
CA LYS A 234 -10.41 -2.41 -25.87
C LYS A 234 -9.08 -3.09 -26.19
N ILE A 235 -8.90 -4.25 -25.58
CA ILE A 235 -7.86 -5.21 -25.96
C ILE A 235 -8.51 -6.57 -26.19
N ARG A 236 -7.89 -7.40 -27.01
CA ARG A 236 -8.13 -8.84 -27.01
C ARG A 236 -7.06 -9.47 -26.13
N SER A 237 -7.43 -10.02 -24.99
CA SER A 237 -6.55 -10.43 -23.89
C SER A 237 -5.68 -11.67 -24.19
N ALA A 238 -5.09 -11.77 -25.37
CA ALA A 238 -3.84 -12.51 -25.57
C ALA A 238 -2.69 -11.81 -24.83
N GLU A 239 -1.44 -12.27 -24.96
CA GLU A 239 -0.32 -11.46 -24.48
C GLU A 239 -0.35 -10.09 -25.17
N ASN A 240 -0.55 -9.03 -24.40
CA ASN A 240 -0.63 -7.66 -24.91
C ASN A 240 0.45 -6.80 -24.27
N ASN A 241 1.16 -6.07 -25.12
CA ASN A 241 2.05 -4.98 -24.72
C ASN A 241 1.33 -3.66 -24.97
N ILE A 242 0.86 -3.06 -23.89
CA ILE A 242 0.13 -1.80 -23.90
C ILE A 242 1.12 -0.69 -23.54
N ARG A 243 1.20 0.35 -24.36
CA ARG A 243 1.95 1.56 -24.04
C ARG A 243 1.01 2.75 -24.02
N ILE A 244 1.07 3.53 -22.96
CA ILE A 244 0.28 4.75 -22.78
C ILE A 244 1.25 5.90 -22.56
N LYS A 245 1.11 6.95 -23.36
CA LYS A 245 1.85 8.20 -23.17
C LYS A 245 0.87 9.31 -22.82
N LEU A 246 1.07 9.97 -21.69
CA LEU A 246 0.26 11.10 -21.23
C LEU A 246 0.96 12.42 -21.52
N LYS A 247 0.17 13.50 -21.52
CA LYS A 247 0.65 14.89 -21.50
C LYS A 247 -0.24 15.73 -20.59
N ALA A 248 0.29 16.84 -20.08
CA ALA A 248 -0.48 17.79 -19.30
C ALA A 248 -1.71 18.29 -20.09
N GLU A 249 -2.86 18.41 -19.42
CA GLU A 249 -4.01 19.11 -19.98
C GLU A 249 -3.62 20.59 -20.15
N LYS A 250 -3.75 21.13 -21.37
CA LYS A 250 -3.54 22.58 -21.57
C LYS A 250 -4.63 23.29 -20.78
N ALA A 251 -4.26 24.00 -19.72
CA ALA A 251 -5.18 24.87 -18.99
C ALA A 251 -5.91 25.76 -20.02
N SER A 252 -7.23 25.62 -20.09
CA SER A 252 -8.05 26.56 -20.84
C SER A 252 -7.86 27.93 -20.19
N VAL A 253 -7.08 28.80 -20.82
CA VAL A 253 -6.96 30.20 -20.41
C VAL A 253 -8.31 30.84 -20.72
N THR A 254 -9.22 30.79 -19.76
CA THR A 254 -10.41 31.66 -19.77
C THR A 254 -9.89 33.07 -19.54
N ARG A 255 -9.57 33.79 -20.62
CA ARG A 255 -9.40 35.24 -20.57
C ARG A 255 -10.75 35.81 -20.16
N PHE A 256 -10.89 36.17 -18.88
CA PHE A 256 -11.94 37.08 -18.48
C PHE A 256 -11.75 38.37 -19.29
N PRO A 257 -12.81 38.92 -19.92
CA PRO A 257 -12.69 40.23 -20.52
C PRO A 257 -12.28 41.23 -19.43
N GLU A 258 -11.27 42.03 -19.72
CA GLU A 258 -10.87 43.15 -18.87
C GLU A 258 -12.11 44.00 -18.59
N ASN A 259 -12.55 44.00 -17.34
CA ASN A 259 -13.55 44.95 -16.87
C ASN A 259 -12.94 46.35 -17.02
N ARG A 260 -13.34 47.05 -18.08
CA ARG A 260 -13.28 48.50 -18.16
C ARG A 260 -14.21 49.06 -17.09
N TYR A 261 -13.70 49.22 -15.87
CA TYR A 261 -14.25 50.24 -14.99
C TYR A 261 -13.57 51.54 -15.35
N ASP A 262 -14.31 52.34 -16.11
CA ASP A 262 -14.08 53.76 -16.22
C ASP A 262 -14.10 54.39 -14.82
N LYS A 263 -13.15 55.31 -14.68
CA LYS A 263 -12.94 56.25 -13.57
C LYS A 263 -14.17 57.11 -13.27
N PRO A 264 -14.22 57.73 -12.08
CA PRO A 264 -13.57 59.04 -11.91
C PRO A 264 -12.23 59.01 -11.17
#